data_AF-A0A7C0Y261-F1
#
_entry.id   AF-A0A7C0Y261-F1
#
_cell.length_a   1.000
_cell.length_b   1.000
_cell.length_c   1.000
_cell.angle_alpha   90.00
_cell.angle_beta   90.00
_cell.angle_gamma   90.00
#
_symmetry.space_group_name_H-M   'P 1'
#
loop_
_entity.id
_entity.type
_entity.pdbx_description
1 polymer ?
#
loop_
_entity_poly.entity_id
_entity_poly.type
_entity_poly.pdbx_seq_one_letter_code
_entity_poly.pdbx_strand_id
1 'polypeptide(L)'
;MTAGKKYVYLLLHLLQPLPYAALGEKAHHFMPVLRLDDVGAVIDSILVREERSTQRSKSPQQGEGHFLILLDSDSLDMEKAQRIVDVISAAIAVIAPEVLLDRDLKVVPIPVNLIFRDDSYYVVYKSHLLALDQVEPIWEYFDKVNLRLELFSGIMFPGHIHKEIWELLPVFMKRPSLGKAALLYLESLRAYPVALYAEECLQISLDQRPPSLRDQTSLENAFFQAFKAVEVLLGGSLPKDDNKLRRKLHDIGLNPNTKLFVNKALIDIIQEVEKERDKRAGHGTFHRKPFAFREVLESQQLARFMVTESLSRAR
;
A
#
# COMPACT_ATOMS: atom_id res chain seq x y z
N MET A 1 -31.55 19.76 5.44
CA MET A 1 -30.44 19.26 4.61
C MET A 1 -30.61 17.76 4.52
N THR A 2 -30.94 17.26 3.34
CA THR A 2 -31.08 15.83 3.06
C THR A 2 -29.72 15.16 3.30
N ALA A 3 -29.66 14.20 4.22
CA ALA A 3 -28.48 13.39 4.41
C ALA A 3 -28.24 12.63 3.09
N GLY A 4 -27.15 12.96 2.39
CA GLY A 4 -26.69 12.17 1.26
C GLY A 4 -26.54 10.71 1.69
N LYS A 5 -26.83 9.78 0.78
CA LYS A 5 -26.61 8.36 1.09
C LYS A 5 -25.11 8.19 1.41
N LYS A 6 -24.78 7.35 2.38
CA LYS A 6 -23.39 7.06 2.73
C LYS A 6 -23.15 5.58 2.49
N TYR A 7 -22.25 5.27 1.56
CA TYR A 7 -21.82 3.90 1.31
C TYR A 7 -20.65 3.54 2.22
N VAL A 8 -20.63 2.28 2.63
CA VAL A 8 -19.72 1.76 3.63
C VAL A 8 -18.84 0.69 3.00
N TYR A 9 -17.53 0.81 3.14
CA TYR A 9 -16.54 -0.11 2.59
C TYR A 9 -15.65 -0.66 3.69
N LEU A 10 -15.41 -1.96 3.67
CA LEU A 10 -14.50 -2.64 4.57
C LEU A 10 -13.12 -2.74 3.94
N LEU A 11 -12.09 -2.37 4.69
CA LEU A 11 -10.72 -2.73 4.36
C LEU A 11 -10.40 -4.08 5.00
N LEU A 12 -10.35 -5.14 4.17
CA LEU A 12 -10.34 -6.53 4.67
C LEU A 12 -9.01 -6.98 5.28
N HIS A 13 -7.91 -6.29 5.01
CA HIS A 13 -6.59 -6.80 5.35
C HIS A 13 -5.82 -5.98 6.37
N LEU A 14 -6.34 -4.86 6.86
CA LEU A 14 -5.65 -4.06 7.88
C LEU A 14 -6.33 -4.24 9.23
N LEU A 15 -5.64 -4.87 10.19
CA LEU A 15 -6.12 -5.03 11.55
C LEU A 15 -5.37 -4.13 12.51
N GLN A 16 -6.04 -3.67 13.56
CA GLN A 16 -5.37 -2.99 14.66
C GLN A 16 -4.78 -4.02 15.65
N PRO A 17 -3.54 -3.83 16.16
CA PRO A 17 -3.01 -4.63 17.25
C PRO A 17 -3.85 -4.40 18.51
N LEU A 18 -4.75 -5.32 18.82
CA LEU A 18 -5.47 -5.31 20.08
C LEU A 18 -5.35 -6.68 20.76
N PRO A 19 -4.68 -6.78 21.92
CA PRO A 19 -4.98 -7.83 22.87
C PRO A 19 -6.30 -7.44 23.56
N TYR A 20 -7.43 -7.73 22.92
CA TYR A 20 -8.77 -7.33 23.39
C TYR A 20 -9.17 -7.92 24.75
N ALA A 21 -8.43 -8.91 25.24
CA ALA A 21 -8.65 -9.51 26.56
C ALA A 21 -8.51 -8.50 27.72
N ALA A 22 -7.89 -7.34 27.52
CA ALA A 22 -7.59 -6.38 28.59
C ALA A 22 -8.50 -5.12 28.66
N LEU A 23 -9.25 -4.76 27.61
CA LEU A 23 -9.79 -3.39 27.49
C LEU A 23 -11.32 -3.24 27.56
N GLY A 24 -12.10 -4.32 27.50
CA GLY A 24 -13.57 -4.27 27.59
C GLY A 24 -14.24 -3.31 26.58
N GLU A 25 -15.48 -2.89 26.86
CA GLU A 25 -16.29 -1.99 26.01
C GLU A 25 -15.69 -0.58 25.81
N LYS A 26 -14.58 -0.25 26.45
CA LYS A 26 -13.91 1.06 26.32
C LYS A 26 -12.85 1.11 25.21
N ALA A 27 -12.66 0.01 24.47
CA ALA A 27 -11.68 -0.10 23.39
C ALA A 27 -12.00 0.73 22.12
N HIS A 28 -13.22 1.27 21.99
CA HIS A 28 -13.67 2.03 20.82
C HIS A 28 -12.97 3.39 20.59
N HIS A 29 -11.99 3.78 21.42
CA HIS A 29 -11.40 5.13 21.42
C HIS A 29 -9.92 5.17 20.99
N PHE A 30 -9.35 4.07 20.50
CA PHE A 30 -7.89 3.98 20.37
C PHE A 30 -7.29 4.49 19.05
N MET A 31 -8.08 5.00 18.09
CA MET A 31 -7.54 5.79 16.98
C MET A 31 -8.49 6.96 16.63
N PRO A 32 -7.96 8.16 16.32
CA PRO A 32 -8.79 9.26 15.87
C PRO A 32 -9.38 8.92 14.50
N VAL A 33 -10.68 9.17 14.34
CA VAL A 33 -11.37 9.15 13.06
C VAL A 33 -10.61 10.02 12.07
N LEU A 34 -10.10 9.43 10.99
CA LEU A 34 -9.38 10.17 9.97
C LEU A 34 -10.38 10.69 8.94
N ARG A 35 -10.51 12.02 8.85
CA ARG A 35 -11.32 12.68 7.84
C ARG A 35 -10.43 13.08 6.67
N LEU A 36 -10.83 12.64 5.48
CA LEU A 36 -10.22 12.98 4.20
C LEU A 36 -11.21 13.87 3.44
N ASP A 37 -11.37 15.10 3.93
CA ASP A 37 -12.40 16.03 3.44
C ASP A 37 -12.26 16.34 1.94
N ASP A 38 -11.02 16.45 1.44
CA ASP A 38 -10.70 16.70 0.02
C ASP A 38 -11.28 15.63 -0.94
N VAL A 39 -11.51 14.43 -0.43
CA VAL A 39 -12.15 13.34 -1.17
C VAL A 39 -13.47 12.90 -0.56
N GLY A 40 -14.04 13.65 0.40
CA GLY A 40 -15.30 13.28 1.05
C GLY A 40 -15.30 11.85 1.59
N ALA A 41 -14.24 11.47 2.31
CA ALA A 41 -14.12 10.15 2.91
C ALA A 41 -13.76 10.23 4.39
N VAL A 42 -14.21 9.24 5.16
CA VAL A 42 -13.89 9.09 6.58
C VAL A 42 -13.42 7.67 6.82
N ILE A 43 -12.25 7.51 7.43
CA ILE A 43 -11.73 6.22 7.83
C ILE A 43 -11.86 6.09 9.34
N ASP A 44 -12.44 5.00 9.79
CA ASP A 44 -12.71 4.77 11.20
C ASP A 44 -12.49 3.32 11.57
N SER A 45 -12.14 3.04 12.82
CA SER A 45 -12.01 1.68 13.30
C SER A 45 -13.39 1.09 13.66
N ILE A 46 -13.53 -0.20 13.43
CA ILE A 46 -14.70 -0.97 13.81
C ILE A 46 -14.28 -2.28 14.45
N LEU A 47 -15.14 -2.81 15.32
CA LEU A 47 -15.00 -4.16 15.84
C LEU A 47 -15.87 -5.09 15.00
N VAL A 48 -15.28 -6.16 14.47
CA VAL A 48 -16.02 -7.26 13.85
C VAL A 48 -15.94 -8.45 14.80
N ARG A 49 -17.11 -9.02 15.10
CA ARG A 49 -17.24 -10.18 15.98
C ARG A 49 -18.12 -11.22 15.32
N GLU A 50 -17.67 -12.48 15.32
CA GLU A 50 -18.54 -13.62 15.00
C GLU A 50 -19.45 -13.91 16.19
N GLU A 51 -20.77 -13.87 16.01
CA GLU A 51 -21.76 -14.31 17.00
C GLU A 51 -22.48 -15.54 16.49
N ARG A 52 -22.68 -16.58 17.31
CA ARG A 52 -23.46 -17.78 16.93
C ARG A 52 -24.91 -17.63 17.37
N SER A 53 -25.85 -17.88 16.46
CA SER A 53 -27.30 -17.77 16.61
C SER A 53 -27.89 -18.65 17.73
N THR A 54 -27.22 -19.76 18.09
CA THR A 54 -27.83 -20.83 18.91
C THR A 54 -27.27 -21.02 20.31
N GLN A 55 -26.31 -20.23 20.80
CA GLN A 55 -25.86 -20.36 22.19
C GLN A 55 -25.59 -19.01 22.85
N ARG A 56 -26.26 -18.78 23.99
CA ARG A 56 -25.79 -17.88 25.06
C ARG A 56 -24.42 -18.37 25.57
N SER A 57 -23.36 -18.26 24.78
CA SER A 57 -22.01 -18.55 25.23
C SER A 57 -21.59 -17.44 26.18
N LYS A 58 -21.41 -17.80 27.46
CA LYS A 58 -21.03 -16.88 28.55
C LYS A 58 -19.58 -16.37 28.47
N SER A 59 -18.84 -16.75 27.44
CA SER A 59 -17.51 -16.21 27.14
C SER A 59 -17.57 -15.35 25.87
N PRO A 60 -17.19 -14.06 25.94
CA PRO A 60 -17.06 -13.25 24.72
C PRO A 60 -15.98 -13.86 23.83
N GLN A 61 -16.35 -14.26 22.61
CA GLN A 61 -15.35 -14.54 21.57
C GLN A 61 -14.57 -13.25 21.32
N GLN A 62 -13.25 -13.37 21.20
CA GLN A 62 -12.37 -12.23 20.90
C GLN A 62 -12.79 -11.64 19.55
N GLY A 63 -13.12 -10.34 19.53
CA GLY A 63 -13.39 -9.60 18.29
C GLY A 63 -12.09 -9.08 17.70
N GLU A 64 -12.07 -8.92 16.38
CA GLU A 64 -10.94 -8.37 15.64
C GLU A 64 -11.25 -6.92 15.22
N GLY A 65 -10.25 -6.05 15.34
CA GLY A 65 -10.39 -4.63 14.99
C GLY A 65 -10.07 -4.41 13.52
N HIS A 66 -11.03 -3.92 12.73
CA HIS A 66 -10.87 -3.60 11.31
C HIS A 66 -11.02 -2.10 11.06
N PHE A 67 -10.71 -1.67 9.84
CA PHE A 67 -10.95 -0.31 9.38
C PHE A 67 -12.09 -0.24 8.37
N LEU A 68 -12.97 0.72 8.59
CA LEU A 68 -14.09 1.08 7.76
C LEU A 68 -13.75 2.36 6.98
N ILE A 69 -14.00 2.34 5.68
CA ILE A 69 -13.96 3.52 4.84
C ILE A 69 -15.41 3.93 4.55
N LEU A 70 -15.78 5.12 4.98
CA LEU A 70 -17.08 5.74 4.75
C LEU A 70 -16.91 6.78 3.65
N LEU A 71 -17.65 6.65 2.55
CA LEU A 71 -17.66 7.65 1.48
C LEU A 71 -18.93 8.48 1.56
N ASP A 72 -18.78 9.80 1.47
CA ASP A 72 -19.89 10.73 1.27
C ASP A 72 -20.23 10.71 -0.24
N SER A 73 -21.17 9.86 -0.63
CA SER A 73 -21.52 9.61 -2.03
C SER A 73 -22.93 9.07 -2.18
N ASP A 74 -23.69 9.65 -3.12
CA ASP A 74 -25.06 9.23 -3.41
C ASP A 74 -25.16 7.88 -4.14
N SER A 75 -24.04 7.35 -4.64
CA SER A 75 -23.93 6.03 -5.28
C SER A 75 -22.70 5.25 -4.81
N LEU A 76 -22.72 3.93 -5.00
CA LEU A 76 -21.57 3.05 -4.79
C LEU A 76 -20.40 3.49 -5.70
N ASP A 77 -19.30 3.93 -5.11
CA ASP A 77 -18.07 4.37 -5.78
C ASP A 77 -16.88 3.49 -5.37
N MET A 78 -16.79 2.30 -5.99
CA MET A 78 -15.70 1.35 -5.77
C MET A 78 -14.34 1.91 -6.20
N GLU A 79 -14.31 2.75 -7.24
CA GLU A 79 -13.06 3.33 -7.74
C GLU A 79 -12.45 4.27 -6.71
N LYS A 80 -13.27 5.14 -6.11
CA LYS A 80 -12.85 6.04 -5.04
C LYS A 80 -12.42 5.28 -3.78
N ALA A 81 -13.14 4.22 -3.40
CA ALA A 81 -12.75 3.36 -2.29
C ALA A 81 -11.39 2.71 -2.55
N GLN A 82 -11.17 2.17 -3.76
CA GLN A 82 -9.91 1.55 -4.14
C GLN A 82 -8.76 2.56 -4.16
N ARG A 83 -8.98 3.79 -4.64
CA ARG A 83 -7.96 4.86 -4.58
C ARG A 83 -7.47 5.14 -3.17
N ILE A 84 -8.36 5.11 -2.17
CA ILE A 84 -7.98 5.27 -0.76
C ILE A 84 -7.11 4.10 -0.30
N VAL A 85 -7.46 2.88 -0.72
CA VAL A 85 -6.67 1.69 -0.41
C VAL A 85 -5.32 1.68 -1.11
N ASP A 86 -5.23 2.14 -2.34
CA ASP A 86 -3.96 2.30 -3.05
C ASP A 86 -3.04 3.27 -2.30
N VAL A 87 -3.60 4.31 -1.68
CA VAL A 87 -2.86 5.25 -0.83
C VAL A 87 -2.42 4.62 0.49
N ILE A 88 -3.24 3.76 1.11
CA ILE A 88 -2.84 2.98 2.29
C ILE A 88 -1.72 1.99 1.91
N SER A 89 -1.84 1.30 0.78
CA SER A 89 -0.82 0.41 0.24
C SER A 89 0.48 1.16 -0.03
N ALA A 90 0.42 2.37 -0.57
CA ALA A 90 1.58 3.23 -0.79
C ALA A 90 2.28 3.60 0.54
N ALA A 91 1.53 3.89 1.60
CA ALA A 91 2.10 4.17 2.90
C ALA A 91 2.78 2.93 3.52
N ILE A 92 2.14 1.77 3.45
CA ILE A 92 2.73 0.51 3.91
C ILE A 92 3.96 0.14 3.08
N ALA A 93 3.94 0.33 1.76
CA ALA A 93 5.07 0.07 0.87
C ALA A 93 6.33 0.84 1.26
N VAL A 94 6.20 2.02 1.87
CA VAL A 94 7.35 2.80 2.33
C VAL A 94 7.82 2.36 3.72
N ILE A 95 6.90 2.02 4.62
CA ILE A 95 7.22 1.75 6.04
C ILE A 95 7.58 0.29 6.28
N ALA A 96 6.80 -0.63 5.71
CA ALA A 96 6.88 -2.08 5.92
C ALA A 96 6.50 -2.85 4.64
N PRO A 97 7.24 -2.66 3.53
CA PRO A 97 6.95 -3.29 2.24
C PRO A 97 6.88 -4.82 2.27
N GLU A 98 7.64 -5.47 3.16
CA GLU A 98 7.68 -6.92 3.34
C GLU A 98 6.30 -7.54 3.59
N VAL A 99 5.39 -6.74 4.15
CA VAL A 99 4.03 -7.14 4.51
C VAL A 99 3.10 -7.24 3.30
N LEU A 100 3.46 -6.59 2.18
CA LEU A 100 2.66 -6.56 0.95
C LEU A 100 3.28 -7.35 -0.20
N LEU A 101 4.37 -8.09 0.03
CA LEU A 101 5.05 -8.84 -1.04
C LEU A 101 4.17 -9.93 -1.66
N ASP A 102 3.29 -10.54 -0.87
CA ASP A 102 2.41 -11.65 -1.27
C ASP A 102 0.92 -11.33 -1.10
N ARG A 103 0.58 -10.07 -0.82
CA ARG A 103 -0.77 -9.64 -0.44
C ARG A 103 -1.16 -8.34 -1.11
N ASP A 104 -2.37 -8.31 -1.66
CA ASP A 104 -3.03 -7.10 -2.11
C ASP A 104 -4.08 -6.64 -1.11
N LEU A 105 -4.13 -5.34 -0.82
CA LEU A 105 -5.21 -4.77 -0.05
C LEU A 105 -6.45 -4.61 -0.92
N LYS A 106 -7.60 -5.02 -0.39
CA LYS A 106 -8.89 -4.99 -1.09
C LYS A 106 -9.91 -4.20 -0.28
N VAL A 107 -10.76 -3.45 -0.99
CA VAL A 107 -12.00 -2.91 -0.45
C VAL A 107 -13.16 -3.82 -0.78
N VAL A 108 -14.11 -3.92 0.14
CA VAL A 108 -15.36 -4.62 -0.09
C VAL A 108 -16.53 -3.75 0.34
N PRO A 109 -17.55 -3.56 -0.50
CA PRO A 109 -18.75 -2.84 -0.08
C PRO A 109 -19.48 -3.68 0.97
N ILE A 110 -19.85 -3.06 2.09
CA ILE A 110 -20.62 -3.72 3.14
C ILE A 110 -22.11 -3.45 2.89
N PRO A 111 -22.96 -4.48 2.74
CA PRO A 111 -24.40 -4.31 2.87
C PRO A 111 -24.70 -3.88 4.30
N VAL A 112 -25.31 -2.72 4.47
CA VAL A 112 -25.43 -2.13 5.80
C VAL A 112 -26.30 -3.02 6.69
N ASN A 113 -25.81 -3.22 7.92
CA ASN A 113 -26.51 -3.60 9.16
C ASN A 113 -26.22 -5.00 9.70
N LEU A 114 -26.16 -6.08 8.91
CA LEU A 114 -25.91 -7.42 9.45
C LEU A 114 -25.28 -8.31 8.37
N ILE A 115 -24.06 -8.81 8.60
CA ILE A 115 -23.51 -9.89 7.77
C ILE A 115 -24.13 -11.19 8.28
N PHE A 116 -25.23 -11.61 7.69
CA PHE A 116 -25.95 -12.84 8.04
C PHE A 116 -25.30 -14.09 7.45
N ARG A 117 -25.24 -15.18 8.22
CA ARG A 117 -25.05 -16.53 7.67
C ARG A 117 -25.58 -17.65 8.59
N ASP A 118 -26.40 -18.55 8.07
CA ASP A 118 -26.73 -19.86 8.67
C ASP A 118 -26.99 -19.80 10.20
N ASP A 119 -25.99 -20.17 11.03
CA ASP A 119 -26.00 -20.15 12.50
C ASP A 119 -25.05 -19.12 13.15
N SER A 120 -24.50 -18.17 12.38
CA SER A 120 -23.64 -17.09 12.89
C SER A 120 -23.91 -15.74 12.20
N TYR A 121 -23.91 -14.63 12.94
CA TYR A 121 -23.94 -13.28 12.37
C TYR A 121 -22.70 -12.50 12.77
N TYR A 122 -22.15 -11.70 11.85
CA TYR A 122 -21.09 -10.75 12.20
C TYR A 122 -21.72 -9.40 12.53
N VAL A 123 -21.54 -8.96 13.77
CA VAL A 123 -21.99 -7.64 14.19
C VAL A 123 -20.84 -6.67 13.99
N VAL A 124 -21.05 -5.70 13.10
CA VAL A 124 -20.21 -4.51 13.03
C VAL A 124 -20.71 -3.54 14.09
N TYR A 125 -20.00 -3.47 15.22
CA TYR A 125 -20.42 -2.61 16.33
C TYR A 125 -20.05 -1.16 16.05
N LYS A 126 -21.04 -0.35 15.63
CA LYS A 126 -20.95 1.11 15.66
C LYS A 126 -22.33 1.78 15.73
N SER A 127 -22.53 2.65 16.70
CA SER A 127 -23.81 3.33 16.96
C SER A 127 -24.36 4.13 15.77
N HIS A 128 -23.50 4.64 14.88
CA HIS A 128 -23.91 5.40 13.69
C HIS A 128 -24.25 4.54 12.46
N LEU A 129 -23.82 3.27 12.40
CA LEU A 129 -24.16 2.36 11.30
C LEU A 129 -25.59 1.85 11.42
N LEU A 130 -26.11 1.74 12.64
CA LEU A 130 -27.51 1.39 12.92
C LEU A 130 -28.52 2.44 12.39
N ALA A 131 -28.06 3.64 11.98
CA ALA A 131 -28.90 4.66 11.37
C ALA A 131 -29.04 4.53 9.84
N LEU A 132 -28.36 3.56 9.22
CA LEU A 132 -28.33 3.36 7.75
C LEU A 132 -29.31 2.28 7.26
N ASP A 133 -30.36 1.98 8.03
CA ASP A 133 -31.49 1.04 7.79
C ASP A 133 -32.23 1.17 6.43
N GLN A 134 -31.78 2.03 5.51
CA GLN A 134 -32.46 2.33 4.24
C GLN A 134 -31.66 2.02 2.97
N VAL A 135 -30.50 1.34 3.08
CA VAL A 135 -29.69 1.00 1.89
C VAL A 135 -29.86 -0.50 1.57
N GLU A 136 -30.26 -0.79 0.34
CA GLU A 136 -30.43 -2.18 -0.12
C GLU A 136 -29.09 -2.96 -0.04
N PRO A 137 -29.11 -4.18 0.51
CA PRO A 137 -27.90 -4.98 0.64
C PRO A 137 -27.43 -5.53 -0.70
N ILE A 138 -26.15 -5.38 -1.00
CA ILE A 138 -25.53 -5.85 -2.25
C ILE A 138 -24.94 -7.25 -2.05
N TRP A 139 -25.74 -8.29 -2.27
CA TRP A 139 -25.35 -9.69 -2.04
C TRP A 139 -24.61 -10.36 -3.22
N GLU A 140 -24.61 -9.75 -4.40
CA GLU A 140 -24.16 -10.41 -5.65
C GLU A 140 -22.64 -10.60 -5.79
N TYR A 141 -21.83 -10.00 -4.91
CA TYR A 141 -20.37 -9.93 -5.11
C TYR A 141 -19.53 -10.97 -4.37
N PHE A 142 -20.09 -11.79 -3.48
CA PHE A 142 -19.28 -12.67 -2.62
C PHE A 142 -19.75 -14.13 -2.54
N ASP A 143 -18.81 -15.03 -2.80
CA ASP A 143 -18.89 -16.41 -2.31
C ASP A 143 -18.59 -16.43 -0.79
N LYS A 144 -19.43 -17.15 -0.05
CA LYS A 144 -19.56 -17.16 1.42
C LYS A 144 -18.30 -17.62 2.15
N VAL A 145 -17.46 -18.45 1.52
CA VAL A 145 -16.24 -19.00 2.13
C VAL A 145 -15.08 -18.00 2.05
N ASN A 146 -15.00 -17.24 0.96
CA ASN A 146 -13.90 -16.31 0.71
C ASN A 146 -13.95 -15.09 1.63
N LEU A 147 -15.13 -14.51 1.87
CA LEU A 147 -15.26 -13.34 2.74
C LEU A 147 -14.80 -13.62 4.19
N ARG A 148 -15.12 -14.81 4.72
CA ARG A 148 -14.66 -15.22 6.06
C ARG A 148 -13.14 -15.33 6.11
N LEU A 149 -12.54 -16.02 5.15
CA LEU A 149 -11.08 -16.15 5.10
C LEU A 149 -10.40 -14.78 4.97
N GLU A 150 -10.94 -13.88 4.16
CA GLU A 150 -10.37 -12.54 3.97
C GLU A 150 -10.50 -11.66 5.21
N LEU A 151 -11.65 -11.65 5.91
CA LEU A 151 -11.83 -10.92 7.17
C LEU A 151 -10.76 -11.29 8.21
N PHE A 152 -10.54 -12.58 8.44
CA PHE A 152 -9.61 -13.06 9.47
C PHE A 152 -8.16 -13.21 8.98
N SER A 153 -7.82 -12.71 7.78
CA SER A 153 -6.48 -12.79 7.18
C SER A 153 -5.58 -11.58 7.48
N GLY A 154 -5.99 -10.74 8.42
CA GLY A 154 -5.49 -9.39 8.51
C GLY A 154 -4.02 -9.24 8.86
N ILE A 155 -3.52 -8.06 8.52
CA ILE A 155 -2.17 -7.60 8.74
C ILE A 155 -2.16 -6.83 10.06
N MET A 156 -1.30 -7.28 10.96
CA MET A 156 -1.11 -6.69 12.28
C MET A 156 0.21 -5.93 12.29
N PHE A 157 0.15 -4.62 12.52
CA PHE A 157 1.36 -3.82 12.72
C PHE A 157 1.56 -3.46 14.19
N PRO A 158 2.80 -3.24 14.65
CA PRO A 158 3.05 -2.50 15.88
C PRO A 158 2.34 -1.14 15.88
N GLY A 159 1.90 -0.66 17.05
CA GLY A 159 1.12 0.58 17.15
C GLY A 159 1.79 1.84 16.57
N HIS A 160 3.13 1.92 16.61
CA HIS A 160 3.86 3.04 16.01
C HIS A 160 3.82 3.02 14.48
N ILE A 161 3.90 1.84 13.85
CA ILE A 161 3.77 1.67 12.40
C ILE A 161 2.37 2.06 11.94
N HIS A 162 1.33 1.67 12.69
CA HIS A 162 -0.03 2.13 12.42
C HIS A 162 -0.11 3.65 12.39
N LYS A 163 0.35 4.32 13.45
CA LYS A 163 0.31 5.79 13.54
C LYS A 163 0.99 6.44 12.34
N GLU A 164 2.16 5.94 11.95
CA GLU A 164 2.91 6.49 10.84
C GLU A 164 2.20 6.30 9.49
N ILE A 165 1.57 5.14 9.25
CA ILE A 165 0.73 4.91 8.06
C ILE A 165 -0.33 6.02 7.95
N TRP A 166 -1.07 6.29 9.03
CA TRP A 166 -2.14 7.29 9.04
C TRP A 166 -1.65 8.72 8.85
N GLU A 167 -0.48 9.07 9.38
CA GLU A 167 0.15 10.38 9.15
C GLU A 167 0.55 10.58 7.68
N LEU A 168 0.82 9.49 6.95
CA LEU A 168 1.21 9.55 5.54
C LEU A 168 0.05 9.65 4.56
N LEU A 169 -1.14 9.16 4.91
CA LEU A 169 -2.29 9.14 4.02
C LEU A 169 -2.58 10.53 3.40
N PRO A 170 -2.70 11.62 4.18
CA PRO A 170 -2.97 12.95 3.61
C PRO A 170 -1.89 13.45 2.64
N VAL A 171 -0.62 13.06 2.86
CA VAL A 171 0.51 13.45 2.00
C VAL A 171 0.38 12.79 0.63
N PHE A 172 0.11 11.49 0.59
CA PHE A 172 -0.07 10.75 -0.66
C PHE A 172 -1.34 11.16 -1.42
N MET A 173 -2.42 11.50 -0.71
CA MET A 173 -3.63 12.06 -1.33
C MET A 173 -3.34 13.39 -2.04
N LYS A 174 -2.54 14.27 -1.43
CA LYS A 174 -2.15 15.57 -2.01
C LYS A 174 -1.09 15.46 -3.10
N ARG A 175 -0.30 14.39 -3.10
CA ARG A 175 0.78 14.14 -4.07
C ARG A 175 0.62 12.74 -4.71
N PRO A 176 -0.32 12.57 -5.65
CA PRO A 176 -0.59 11.27 -6.28
C PRO A 176 0.63 10.65 -6.99
N SER A 177 1.55 11.48 -7.50
CA SER A 177 2.81 11.01 -8.10
C SER A 177 3.69 10.27 -7.07
N LEU A 178 3.75 10.75 -5.84
CA LEU A 178 4.50 10.12 -4.76
C LEU A 178 3.88 8.77 -4.36
N GLY A 179 2.54 8.70 -4.29
CA GLY A 179 1.82 7.45 -4.01
C GLY A 179 2.04 6.42 -5.11
N LYS A 180 1.92 6.85 -6.37
CA LYS A 180 2.20 6.01 -7.54
C LYS A 180 3.65 5.53 -7.57
N ALA A 181 4.62 6.38 -7.23
CA ALA A 181 6.02 5.98 -7.15
C ALA A 181 6.26 4.93 -6.05
N ALA A 182 5.64 5.08 -4.87
CA ALA A 182 5.72 4.09 -3.80
C ALA A 182 5.13 2.73 -4.22
N LEU A 183 3.99 2.71 -4.93
CA LEU A 183 3.42 1.46 -5.46
C LEU A 183 4.29 0.82 -6.54
N LEU A 184 4.89 1.61 -7.44
CA LEU A 184 5.84 1.08 -8.42
C LEU A 184 7.10 0.51 -7.76
N TYR A 185 7.56 1.12 -6.67
CA TYR A 185 8.62 0.56 -5.86
C TYR A 185 8.20 -0.77 -5.21
N LEU A 186 6.98 -0.87 -4.66
CA LEU A 186 6.45 -2.14 -4.15
C LEU A 186 6.40 -3.22 -5.24
N GLU A 187 5.90 -2.90 -6.44
CA GLU A 187 5.87 -3.83 -7.58
C GLU A 187 7.27 -4.31 -7.97
N SER A 188 8.28 -3.45 -7.83
CA SER A 188 9.67 -3.87 -8.01
C SER A 188 10.09 -4.92 -6.98
N LEU A 189 9.75 -4.71 -5.71
CA LEU A 189 10.07 -5.66 -4.63
C LEU A 189 9.31 -6.98 -4.78
N ARG A 190 8.03 -6.94 -5.18
CA ARG A 190 7.22 -8.12 -5.48
C ARG A 190 7.82 -8.95 -6.61
N ALA A 191 8.29 -8.27 -7.66
CA ALA A 191 8.96 -8.93 -8.77
C ALA A 191 10.26 -9.60 -8.33
N TYR A 192 11.07 -8.91 -7.52
CA TYR A 192 12.27 -9.49 -6.92
C TYR A 192 12.72 -8.70 -5.68
N PRO A 193 12.70 -9.26 -4.46
CA PRO A 193 12.93 -8.51 -3.22
C PRO A 193 14.43 -8.30 -2.88
N VAL A 194 15.30 -7.97 -3.85
CA VAL A 194 16.77 -7.85 -3.61
C VAL A 194 17.07 -6.84 -2.51
N ALA A 195 16.43 -5.66 -2.56
CA ALA A 195 16.74 -4.56 -1.66
C ALA A 195 16.40 -4.85 -0.18
N LEU A 196 15.43 -5.72 0.08
CA LEU A 196 15.06 -6.12 1.44
C LEU A 196 16.10 -7.07 2.05
N TYR A 197 16.65 -7.95 1.22
CA TYR A 197 17.59 -8.98 1.64
C TYR A 197 19.03 -8.66 1.20
N ALA A 198 19.36 -7.38 1.01
CA ALA A 198 20.65 -6.96 0.46
C ALA A 198 21.84 -7.40 1.33
N GLU A 199 21.67 -7.42 2.65
CA GLU A 199 22.68 -7.91 3.61
C GLU A 199 22.85 -9.44 3.53
N GLU A 200 21.77 -10.18 3.33
CA GLU A 200 21.79 -11.64 3.14
C GLU A 200 22.39 -12.01 1.77
N CYS A 201 22.17 -11.15 0.78
CA CYS A 201 22.75 -11.22 -0.54
C CYS A 201 24.27 -10.97 -0.55
N LEU A 202 24.90 -10.56 0.56
CA LEU A 202 26.37 -10.51 0.66
C LEU A 202 27.03 -11.89 0.52
N GLN A 203 26.28 -12.97 0.71
CA GLN A 203 26.73 -14.35 0.45
C GLN A 203 26.78 -14.68 -1.05
N ILE A 204 26.14 -13.87 -1.89
CA ILE A 204 26.06 -14.00 -3.34
C ILE A 204 26.87 -12.85 -3.95
N SER A 205 27.74 -13.12 -4.92
CA SER A 205 28.42 -12.01 -5.60
C SER A 205 27.37 -11.17 -6.35
N LEU A 206 27.27 -9.87 -6.04
CA LEU A 206 26.29 -8.98 -6.67
C LEU A 206 26.49 -8.83 -8.19
N ASP A 207 27.66 -9.23 -8.71
CA ASP A 207 27.95 -9.27 -10.15
C ASP A 207 27.41 -10.55 -10.84
N GLN A 208 26.93 -11.52 -10.04
CA GLN A 208 26.26 -12.70 -10.54
C GLN A 208 24.93 -12.35 -11.19
N ARG A 209 24.49 -13.28 -12.03
CA ARG A 209 23.25 -13.19 -12.79
C ARG A 209 22.40 -14.41 -12.48
N PRO A 210 21.07 -14.25 -12.43
CA PRO A 210 20.15 -15.37 -12.29
C PRO A 210 20.37 -16.40 -13.43
N PRO A 211 20.47 -17.70 -13.10
CA PRO A 211 20.65 -18.73 -14.12
C PRO A 211 19.35 -19.02 -14.88
N SER A 212 18.18 -18.84 -14.27
CA SER A 212 16.89 -19.22 -14.87
C SER A 212 16.26 -18.07 -15.66
N LEU A 213 15.64 -18.38 -16.82
CA LEU A 213 14.91 -17.39 -17.63
C LEU A 213 13.78 -16.70 -16.84
N ARG A 214 13.15 -17.44 -15.92
CA ARG A 214 12.11 -16.91 -15.04
C ARG A 214 12.68 -15.82 -14.14
N ASP A 215 13.78 -16.11 -13.43
CA ASP A 215 14.42 -15.15 -12.54
C ASP A 215 14.97 -13.95 -13.31
N GLN A 216 15.51 -14.18 -14.51
CA GLN A 216 15.95 -13.11 -15.42
C GLN A 216 14.80 -12.14 -15.75
N THR A 217 13.63 -12.67 -16.08
CA THR A 217 12.42 -11.87 -16.37
C THR A 217 11.93 -11.13 -15.14
N SER A 218 11.92 -11.78 -13.97
CA SER A 218 11.55 -11.17 -12.69
C SER A 218 12.48 -10.00 -12.31
N LEU A 219 13.79 -10.18 -12.45
CA LEU A 219 14.79 -9.13 -12.20
C LEU A 219 14.66 -7.96 -13.19
N GLU A 220 14.40 -8.26 -14.45
CA GLU A 220 14.14 -7.24 -15.47
C GLU A 220 12.90 -6.41 -15.12
N ASN A 221 11.78 -7.06 -14.77
CA ASN A 221 10.59 -6.36 -14.30
C ASN A 221 10.88 -5.54 -13.05
N ALA A 222 11.58 -6.11 -12.05
CA ALA A 222 11.96 -5.41 -10.85
C ALA A 222 12.76 -4.12 -11.16
N PHE A 223 13.77 -4.21 -12.02
CA PHE A 223 14.56 -3.07 -12.45
C PHE A 223 13.69 -1.98 -13.09
N PHE A 224 12.83 -2.35 -14.05
CA PHE A 224 12.01 -1.38 -14.77
C PHE A 224 10.95 -0.73 -13.88
N GLN A 225 10.31 -1.47 -12.97
CA GLN A 225 9.32 -0.87 -12.05
C GLN A 225 9.98 0.12 -11.07
N ALA A 226 11.15 -0.23 -10.52
CA ALA A 226 11.91 0.67 -9.65
C ALA A 226 12.30 1.96 -10.39
N PHE A 227 12.82 1.84 -11.60
CA PHE A 227 13.20 3.01 -12.37
C PHE A 227 11.99 3.83 -12.83
N LYS A 228 10.86 3.18 -13.14
CA LYS A 228 9.61 3.88 -13.44
C LYS A 228 9.09 4.69 -12.24
N ALA A 229 9.33 4.23 -11.01
CA ALA A 229 9.04 5.02 -9.81
C ALA A 229 9.85 6.34 -9.80
N VAL A 230 11.14 6.28 -10.17
CA VAL A 230 12.02 7.46 -10.33
C VAL A 230 11.48 8.41 -11.40
N GLU A 231 11.09 7.89 -12.57
CA GLU A 231 10.49 8.70 -13.64
C GLU A 231 9.19 9.38 -13.19
N VAL A 232 8.32 8.68 -12.48
CA VAL A 232 7.07 9.25 -11.96
C VAL A 232 7.35 10.43 -11.01
N LEU A 233 8.33 10.30 -10.10
CA LEU A 233 8.72 11.40 -9.22
C LEU A 233 9.25 12.61 -10.00
N LEU A 234 10.01 12.35 -11.06
CA LEU A 234 10.57 13.39 -11.93
C LEU A 234 9.58 13.89 -13.00
N GLY A 235 8.31 13.48 -12.95
CA GLY A 235 7.27 13.94 -13.88
C GLY A 235 7.42 13.40 -15.30
N GLY A 236 7.82 12.14 -15.45
CA GLY A 236 7.96 11.42 -16.72
C GLY A 236 9.40 11.11 -17.09
N SER A 237 9.66 10.91 -18.39
CA SER A 237 10.99 10.60 -18.91
C SER A 237 12.03 11.64 -18.48
N LEU A 238 13.26 11.17 -18.26
CA LEU A 238 14.34 12.04 -17.84
C LEU A 238 14.70 13.04 -18.95
N PRO A 239 14.98 14.30 -18.58
CA PRO A 239 15.48 15.26 -19.55
C PRO A 239 16.92 14.92 -19.91
N LYS A 240 17.26 15.01 -21.21
CA LYS A 240 18.63 14.84 -21.72
C LYS A 240 19.60 15.94 -21.26
N ASP A 241 19.09 17.04 -20.71
CA ASP A 241 19.85 18.19 -20.23
C ASP A 241 20.00 18.11 -18.71
N ASP A 242 21.23 17.95 -18.25
CA ASP A 242 21.61 17.88 -16.83
C ASP A 242 21.03 19.02 -15.99
N ASN A 243 20.99 20.24 -16.52
CA ASN A 243 20.46 21.37 -15.76
C ASN A 243 18.96 21.22 -15.52
N LYS A 244 18.22 20.64 -16.46
CA LYS A 244 16.79 20.35 -16.29
C LYS A 244 16.59 19.21 -15.30
N LEU A 245 17.45 18.19 -15.31
CA LEU A 245 17.38 17.10 -14.33
C LEU A 245 17.66 17.62 -12.91
N ARG A 246 18.69 18.47 -12.75
CA ARG A 246 18.98 19.15 -11.49
C ARG A 246 17.80 19.96 -10.97
N ARG A 247 17.15 20.73 -11.85
CA ARG A 247 15.93 21.49 -11.49
C ARG A 247 14.81 20.57 -11.03
N LYS A 248 14.48 19.53 -11.81
CA LYS A 248 13.45 18.54 -11.42
C LYS A 248 13.73 17.90 -10.06
N LEU A 249 14.98 17.55 -9.76
CA LEU A 249 15.39 17.03 -8.46
C LEU A 249 15.18 18.05 -7.34
N HIS A 250 15.58 19.31 -7.56
CA HIS A 250 15.32 20.39 -6.60
C HIS A 250 13.83 20.66 -6.39
N ASP A 251 13.01 20.59 -7.45
CA ASP A 251 11.56 20.81 -7.38
C ASP A 251 10.86 19.78 -6.48
N ILE A 252 11.38 18.55 -6.43
CA ILE A 252 10.92 17.50 -5.50
C ILE A 252 11.67 17.49 -4.15
N GLY A 253 12.51 18.49 -3.90
CA GLY A 253 13.21 18.69 -2.63
C GLY A 253 14.48 17.85 -2.44
N LEU A 254 15.00 17.24 -3.52
CA LEU A 254 16.22 16.43 -3.50
C LEU A 254 17.43 17.25 -3.96
N ASN A 255 18.57 17.06 -3.27
CA ASN A 255 19.84 17.63 -3.70
C ASN A 255 20.51 16.69 -4.72
N PRO A 256 20.78 17.14 -5.96
CA PRO A 256 21.42 16.31 -6.99
C PRO A 256 22.81 15.79 -6.61
N ASN A 257 23.49 16.50 -5.71
CA ASN A 257 24.85 16.17 -5.25
C ASN A 257 24.84 15.31 -3.97
N THR A 258 23.66 14.89 -3.48
CA THR A 258 23.59 13.93 -2.38
C THR A 258 24.34 12.67 -2.76
N LYS A 259 25.24 12.24 -1.88
CA LYS A 259 26.05 11.05 -2.11
C LYS A 259 25.30 9.81 -1.67
N LEU A 260 25.13 8.86 -2.59
CA LEU A 260 24.58 7.53 -2.38
C LEU A 260 25.55 6.51 -2.98
N PHE A 261 25.46 5.24 -2.57
CA PHE A 261 26.30 4.12 -3.05
C PHE A 261 27.77 4.46 -3.33
N VAL A 262 28.67 4.11 -2.40
CA VAL A 262 30.12 4.29 -2.63
C VAL A 262 30.45 5.74 -3.05
N ASN A 263 29.79 6.72 -2.42
CA ASN A 263 30.02 8.16 -2.62
C ASN A 263 29.71 8.76 -4.01
N LYS A 264 28.90 8.10 -4.85
CA LYS A 264 28.44 8.66 -6.13
C LYS A 264 27.33 9.69 -5.92
N ALA A 265 27.25 10.72 -6.77
CA ALA A 265 26.17 11.69 -6.69
C ALA A 265 24.85 11.09 -7.20
N LEU A 266 23.74 11.47 -6.58
CA LEU A 266 22.38 11.03 -6.95
C LEU A 266 22.11 11.20 -8.45
N ILE A 267 22.49 12.35 -9.02
CA ILE A 267 22.30 12.61 -10.45
C ILE A 267 23.05 11.63 -11.35
N ASP A 268 24.29 11.27 -10.97
CA ASP A 268 25.12 10.35 -11.75
C ASP A 268 24.49 8.95 -11.72
N ILE A 269 23.99 8.52 -10.56
CA ILE A 269 23.32 7.23 -10.40
C ILE A 269 22.05 7.16 -11.27
N ILE A 270 21.22 8.21 -11.25
CA ILE A 270 20.01 8.27 -12.09
C ILE A 270 20.37 8.11 -13.57
N GLN A 271 21.42 8.80 -14.04
CA GLN A 271 21.87 8.72 -15.42
C GLN A 271 22.49 7.36 -15.78
N GLU A 272 23.22 6.73 -14.86
CA GLU A 272 23.76 5.39 -15.05
C GLU A 272 22.63 4.36 -15.21
N VAL A 273 21.63 4.41 -14.32
CA VAL A 273 20.46 3.51 -14.38
C VAL A 273 19.64 3.77 -15.64
N GLU A 274 19.47 5.03 -16.06
CA GLU A 274 18.81 5.36 -17.33
C GLU A 274 19.54 4.76 -18.53
N LYS A 275 20.86 4.89 -18.61
CA LYS A 275 21.63 4.35 -19.73
C LYS A 275 21.47 2.84 -19.83
N GLU A 276 21.47 2.13 -18.70
CA GLU A 276 21.21 0.69 -18.68
C GLU A 276 19.76 0.35 -19.10
N ARG A 277 18.78 1.15 -18.68
CA ARG A 277 17.38 1.05 -19.14
C ARG A 277 17.27 1.24 -20.64
N ASP A 278 17.86 2.28 -21.22
CA ASP A 278 17.75 2.61 -22.64
C ASP A 278 18.47 1.62 -23.55
N LYS A 279 19.67 1.20 -23.16
CA LYS A 279 20.39 0.11 -23.81
C LYS A 279 19.55 -1.16 -23.87
N ARG A 280 18.65 -1.35 -22.89
CA ARG A 280 17.74 -2.49 -22.80
C ARG A 280 16.34 -2.25 -23.37
N ALA A 281 15.91 -1.01 -23.57
CA ALA A 281 14.68 -0.72 -24.32
C ALA A 281 14.91 -0.73 -25.84
N GLY A 282 16.08 -0.27 -26.31
CA GLY A 282 16.34 0.08 -27.72
C GLY A 282 16.74 -1.05 -28.69
N HIS A 283 16.88 -2.31 -28.26
CA HIS A 283 17.32 -3.42 -29.12
C HIS A 283 16.37 -4.62 -29.01
N GLY A 284 15.62 -4.89 -30.08
CA GLY A 284 14.61 -5.96 -30.17
C GLY A 284 15.16 -7.38 -30.35
N THR A 285 16.19 -7.80 -29.62
CA THR A 285 16.82 -9.13 -29.81
C THR A 285 16.99 -9.93 -28.53
N PHE A 286 16.55 -11.20 -28.59
CA PHE A 286 16.53 -12.28 -27.60
C PHE A 286 17.88 -12.71 -26.98
N HIS A 287 18.97 -11.98 -27.22
CA HIS A 287 20.32 -12.33 -26.75
C HIS A 287 20.94 -11.21 -25.91
N ARG A 288 20.24 -10.81 -24.84
CA ARG A 288 20.80 -9.88 -23.87
C ARG A 288 21.39 -10.60 -22.68
N LYS A 289 22.51 -10.05 -22.19
CA LYS A 289 23.05 -10.40 -20.89
C LYS A 289 22.01 -9.99 -19.83
N PRO A 290 21.58 -10.88 -18.94
CA PRO A 290 20.63 -10.54 -17.90
C PRO A 290 21.15 -9.46 -16.94
N PHE A 291 20.22 -8.78 -16.26
CA PHE A 291 20.55 -7.92 -15.13
C PHE A 291 21.37 -8.69 -14.09
N ALA A 292 22.46 -8.09 -13.65
CA ALA A 292 23.14 -8.53 -12.45
C ALA A 292 22.35 -8.10 -11.21
N PHE A 293 22.49 -8.82 -10.10
CA PHE A 293 21.81 -8.47 -8.85
C PHE A 293 22.12 -7.05 -8.38
N ARG A 294 23.38 -6.60 -8.57
CA ARG A 294 23.81 -5.22 -8.25
C ARG A 294 22.96 -4.17 -8.98
N GLU A 295 22.73 -4.35 -10.28
CA GLU A 295 22.03 -3.35 -11.10
C GLU A 295 20.58 -3.19 -10.64
N VAL A 296 19.92 -4.29 -10.26
CA VAL A 296 18.55 -4.25 -9.73
C VAL A 296 18.52 -3.66 -8.33
N LEU A 297 19.46 -4.06 -7.46
CA LEU A 297 19.59 -3.51 -6.12
C LEU A 297 19.80 -1.99 -6.15
N GLU A 298 20.69 -1.48 -7.01
CA GLU A 298 20.95 -0.06 -7.18
C GLU A 298 19.69 0.70 -7.64
N SER A 299 18.95 0.16 -8.61
CA SER A 299 17.68 0.73 -9.06
C SER A 299 16.62 0.76 -7.96
N GLN A 300 16.45 -0.34 -7.22
CA GLN A 300 15.50 -0.44 -6.11
C GLN A 300 15.85 0.50 -4.96
N GLN A 301 17.12 0.57 -4.58
CA GLN A 301 17.58 1.43 -3.50
C GLN A 301 17.53 2.92 -3.91
N LEU A 302 17.79 3.24 -5.18
CA LEU A 302 17.54 4.59 -5.73
C LEU A 302 16.06 4.97 -5.62
N ALA A 303 15.16 4.09 -6.08
CA ALA A 303 13.72 4.33 -5.99
C ALA A 303 13.26 4.51 -4.53
N ARG A 304 13.69 3.62 -3.64
CA ARG A 304 13.42 3.71 -2.19
C ARG A 304 13.86 5.05 -1.65
N PHE A 305 15.13 5.42 -1.87
CA PHE A 305 15.71 6.68 -1.39
C PHE A 305 14.90 7.89 -1.87
N MET A 306 14.60 7.94 -3.17
CA MET A 306 13.87 9.06 -3.74
C MET A 306 12.44 9.16 -3.19
N VAL A 307 11.74 8.04 -3.01
CA VAL A 307 10.40 8.00 -2.39
C VAL A 307 10.47 8.47 -0.93
N THR A 308 11.37 7.90 -0.12
CA THR A 308 11.48 8.23 1.32
C THR A 308 11.88 9.68 1.55
N GLU A 309 12.85 10.20 0.80
CA GLU A 309 13.29 11.58 0.96
C GLU A 309 12.24 12.57 0.44
N SER A 310 11.60 12.29 -0.70
CA SER A 310 10.52 13.15 -1.22
C SER A 310 9.36 13.20 -0.23
N LEU A 311 9.09 12.09 0.47
CA LEU A 311 8.08 11.99 1.52
C LEU A 311 8.45 12.79 2.77
N SER A 312 9.69 12.67 3.24
CA SER A 312 10.22 13.45 4.37
C SER A 312 10.10 14.96 4.14
N ARG A 313 10.29 15.42 2.89
CA ARG A 313 10.12 16.84 2.49
C ARG A 313 8.68 17.26 2.26
N ALA A 314 7.76 16.30 2.13
CA ALA A 314 6.34 16.56 1.89
C ALA A 314 5.53 16.63 3.20
N ARG A 315 6.03 16.03 4.28
CA ARG A 315 5.55 16.17 5.65
C ARG A 315 5.81 17.60 6.16
#